data_AF-A0A348XM52-F1
#
_entry.id   AF-A0A348XM52-F1
#
_cell.length_a   1.000
_cell.length_b   1.000
_cell.length_c   1.000
_cell.angle_alpha   90.00
_cell.angle_beta   90.00
_cell.angle_gamma   90.00
#
_symmetry.space_group_name_H-M   'P 1'
#
loop_
_entity.id
_entity.type
_entity.pdbx_description
1 polymer ?
#
loop_
_entity_poly.entity_id
_entity_poly.type
_entity_poly.pdbx_seq_one_letter_code
_entity_poly.pdbx_strand_id
1 'polypeptide(L)'
;MHFTSAFLVAMVATFTYAQNMTPVWAVMPDDLAPKAIDPVDPDNGQLIVFVRPNQSEVDNTFQEEVLPEVRKIAAEIGTALHVWDSRLGSPEGITITPSIVFENSRGRSVYQGRYRNLDRIRTFIRTSRYVPRGDSLREWSNIPVWTNGRAHLIAPIKVSSLGGTLPEEYCEKLWQQDTRHWVDEGLVKFWNKETYMQGSTDRLFYMDFYPWLGEDGTLHVSASLFSQFHCKKPVFTTGDTPFKGPWKYRRWIFRRAARALEDAVAVTMADPSLGDGFDIVESYMCKFRWAALAMPVPAPAENAPLAVAPKLPTSYRVANSSNLPPQVQFAFPAPLDGHRGEAQGVSGTLNIPGLDINKASGIITVDVGRLTMGDSELDAVIRGSLYLDAKTHPKASFAIKSLVAEQPLTYGVQVPTEMSGTFTMKGKPSQLTLPGFLEAVVMENGKPAVILTSGFDVNLNDYGIPPADGPEPENHTLNFDIRTVFAGQ
;
A
#
# COMPACT_ATOMS: atom_id res chain seq x y z
N MET A 1 -32.50 -13.01 55.56
CA MET A 1 -31.99 -11.98 54.64
C MET A 1 -30.93 -12.62 53.75
N HIS A 2 -31.33 -13.07 52.56
CA HIS A 2 -30.47 -13.67 51.55
C HIS A 2 -30.55 -12.80 50.30
N PHE A 3 -29.60 -11.89 50.11
CA PHE A 3 -29.47 -11.10 48.87
C PHE A 3 -28.03 -10.58 48.75
N THR A 4 -27.06 -11.45 48.48
CA THR A 4 -25.70 -11.01 48.07
C THR A 4 -24.89 -12.01 47.23
N SER A 5 -25.43 -13.18 46.85
CA SER A 5 -24.61 -14.19 46.13
C SER A 5 -25.03 -14.44 44.67
N ALA A 6 -26.23 -14.01 44.24
CA ALA A 6 -26.69 -14.24 42.87
C ALA A 6 -26.15 -13.23 41.83
N PHE A 7 -25.81 -12.00 42.23
CA PHE A 7 -25.35 -10.96 41.30
C PHE A 7 -23.88 -11.13 40.86
N LEU A 8 -23.02 -11.69 41.71
CA LEU A 8 -21.60 -11.88 41.38
C LEU A 8 -21.38 -13.06 40.42
N VAL A 9 -22.21 -14.12 40.51
CA VAL A 9 -22.13 -15.29 39.63
C VAL A 9 -22.64 -14.98 38.21
N ALA A 10 -23.64 -14.09 38.08
CA ALA A 10 -24.14 -13.64 36.78
C ALA A 10 -23.15 -12.72 36.03
N MET A 11 -22.34 -11.92 36.74
CA MET A 11 -21.33 -11.05 36.13
C MET A 11 -20.08 -11.82 35.71
N VAL A 12 -19.65 -12.83 36.47
CA VAL A 12 -18.50 -13.67 36.10
C VAL A 12 -18.85 -14.60 34.94
N ALA A 13 -20.10 -15.11 34.86
CA ALA A 13 -20.55 -15.93 33.74
C ALA A 13 -20.74 -15.13 32.43
N THR A 14 -21.14 -13.86 32.49
CA THR A 14 -21.21 -13.00 31.30
C THR A 14 -19.84 -12.52 30.82
N PHE A 15 -18.85 -12.36 31.72
CA PHE A 15 -17.47 -12.05 31.33
C PHE A 15 -16.71 -13.25 30.73
N THR A 16 -17.01 -14.49 31.13
CA THR A 16 -16.38 -15.68 30.51
C THR A 16 -17.04 -16.10 29.20
N TYR A 17 -18.30 -15.71 28.94
CA TYR A 17 -18.98 -16.02 27.68
C TYR A 17 -18.52 -15.14 26.50
N ALA A 18 -17.97 -13.96 26.78
CA ALA A 18 -17.48 -13.03 25.75
C ALA A 18 -16.05 -13.32 25.27
N GLN A 19 -15.26 -14.13 26.00
CA GLN A 19 -13.85 -14.39 25.67
C GLN A 19 -13.58 -15.72 24.95
N ASN A 20 -14.60 -16.56 24.74
CA ASN A 20 -14.47 -17.88 24.09
C ASN A 20 -15.44 -18.11 22.92
N MET A 21 -16.02 -17.07 22.34
CA MET A 21 -16.63 -17.23 21.01
C MET A 21 -15.49 -17.29 19.98
N THR A 22 -15.10 -18.52 19.62
CA THR A 22 -14.52 -18.75 18.31
C THR A 22 -15.44 -18.07 17.29
N PRO A 23 -14.91 -17.25 16.36
CA PRO A 23 -15.74 -16.63 15.34
C PRO A 23 -16.49 -17.75 14.62
N VAL A 24 -17.81 -17.76 14.77
CA VAL A 24 -18.69 -18.68 14.03
C VAL A 24 -18.62 -18.20 12.59
N TRP A 25 -17.71 -18.79 11.82
CA TRP A 25 -17.62 -18.54 10.39
C TRP A 25 -18.89 -19.11 9.76
N ALA A 26 -19.71 -18.23 9.18
CA ALA A 26 -20.86 -18.68 8.42
C ALA A 26 -20.37 -19.42 7.17
N VAL A 27 -20.91 -20.61 6.92
CA VAL A 27 -20.82 -21.23 5.59
C VAL A 27 -21.73 -20.42 4.68
N MET A 28 -21.22 -20.02 3.51
CA MET A 28 -22.01 -19.30 2.53
C MET A 28 -23.18 -20.19 2.07
N PRO A 29 -24.43 -19.72 2.15
CA PRO A 29 -25.57 -20.47 1.62
C PRO A 29 -25.37 -20.80 0.14
N ASP A 30 -25.72 -22.01 -0.29
CA ASP A 30 -25.49 -22.50 -1.67
C ASP A 30 -26.17 -21.62 -2.75
N ASP A 31 -27.25 -20.92 -2.38
CA ASP A 31 -27.98 -19.98 -3.24
C ASP A 31 -27.32 -18.59 -3.33
N LEU A 32 -26.43 -18.27 -2.38
CA LEU A 32 -25.58 -17.08 -2.38
C LEU A 32 -24.15 -17.36 -2.86
N ALA A 33 -23.78 -18.64 -3.00
CA ALA A 33 -22.51 -19.05 -3.56
C ALA A 33 -22.40 -18.52 -5.01
N PRO A 34 -21.36 -17.75 -5.35
CA PRO A 34 -21.16 -17.34 -6.72
C PRO A 34 -21.04 -18.61 -7.58
N LYS A 35 -21.72 -18.62 -8.73
CA LYS A 35 -21.58 -19.72 -9.70
C LYS A 35 -20.10 -19.92 -9.98
N ALA A 36 -19.64 -21.18 -10.04
CA ALA A 36 -18.26 -21.51 -10.36
C ALA A 36 -17.81 -20.69 -11.57
N ILE A 37 -16.85 -19.80 -11.35
CA ILE A 37 -16.33 -18.90 -12.36
C ILE A 37 -15.21 -19.64 -13.11
N ASP A 38 -15.03 -19.30 -14.39
CA ASP A 38 -13.92 -19.85 -15.17
C ASP A 38 -12.59 -19.70 -14.41
N PRO A 39 -11.74 -20.74 -14.40
CA PRO A 39 -10.48 -20.70 -13.70
C PRO A 39 -9.64 -19.52 -14.21
N VAL A 40 -9.16 -18.72 -13.27
CA VAL A 40 -8.37 -17.52 -13.56
C VAL A 40 -6.90 -17.92 -13.77
N ASP A 41 -6.20 -17.25 -14.67
CA ASP A 41 -4.76 -17.47 -14.87
C ASP A 41 -3.99 -17.29 -13.54
N PRO A 42 -3.14 -18.26 -13.15
CA PRO A 42 -2.49 -18.27 -11.83
C PRO A 42 -1.49 -17.11 -11.62
N ASP A 43 -1.01 -16.49 -12.70
CA ASP A 43 -0.05 -15.38 -12.65
C ASP A 43 -0.73 -14.02 -12.79
N ASN A 44 -1.64 -13.87 -13.76
CA ASN A 44 -2.41 -12.65 -13.99
C ASN A 44 -3.47 -12.42 -12.92
N GLY A 45 -3.92 -13.50 -12.27
CA GLY A 45 -4.81 -13.45 -11.12
C GLY A 45 -6.14 -12.76 -11.41
N GLN A 46 -6.79 -12.38 -10.32
CA GLN A 46 -8.10 -11.74 -10.31
C GLN A 46 -8.09 -10.46 -9.47
N LEU A 47 -8.99 -9.56 -9.82
CA LEU A 47 -9.44 -8.45 -9.01
C LEU A 47 -10.80 -8.75 -8.42
N ILE A 48 -10.93 -8.58 -7.12
CA ILE A 48 -12.18 -8.68 -6.39
C ILE A 48 -12.51 -7.29 -5.87
N VAL A 49 -13.61 -6.73 -6.35
CA VAL A 49 -14.09 -5.39 -5.99
C VAL A 49 -15.32 -5.51 -5.11
N PHE A 50 -15.17 -5.16 -3.84
CA PHE A 50 -16.25 -5.17 -2.85
C PHE A 50 -17.01 -3.84 -2.91
N VAL A 51 -18.31 -3.90 -3.13
CA VAL A 51 -19.23 -2.75 -3.22
C VAL A 51 -20.46 -2.95 -2.33
N ARG A 52 -21.29 -1.91 -2.17
CA ARG A 52 -22.60 -2.00 -1.50
C ARG A 52 -23.65 -1.24 -2.31
N PRO A 53 -24.26 -1.89 -3.32
CA PRO A 53 -25.08 -1.17 -4.29
C PRO A 53 -26.19 -0.32 -3.70
N ASN A 54 -26.23 0.95 -4.12
CA ASN A 54 -27.20 1.97 -3.71
C ASN A 54 -27.12 2.35 -2.23
N GLN A 55 -25.98 2.14 -1.58
CA GLN A 55 -25.80 2.45 -0.16
C GLN A 55 -25.58 3.95 0.08
N SER A 56 -24.79 4.61 -0.76
CA SER A 56 -24.37 5.99 -0.59
C SER A 56 -24.00 6.64 -1.92
N GLU A 57 -23.79 7.95 -1.91
CA GLU A 57 -23.24 8.67 -3.06
C GLU A 57 -21.83 8.16 -3.45
N VAL A 58 -21.01 7.77 -2.47
CA VAL A 58 -19.69 7.17 -2.70
C VAL A 58 -19.80 5.87 -3.50
N ASP A 59 -20.69 4.98 -3.10
CA ASP A 59 -20.91 3.72 -3.81
C ASP A 59 -21.45 3.95 -5.21
N ASN A 60 -22.43 4.84 -5.37
CA ASN A 60 -23.00 5.19 -6.67
C ASN A 60 -21.94 5.76 -7.61
N THR A 61 -21.19 6.78 -7.17
CA THR A 61 -20.11 7.37 -7.97
C THR A 61 -19.03 6.35 -8.32
N PHE A 62 -18.63 5.50 -7.38
CA PHE A 62 -17.65 4.45 -7.65
C PHE A 62 -18.15 3.49 -8.72
N GLN A 63 -19.38 3.00 -8.62
CA GLN A 63 -19.93 2.03 -9.56
C GLN A 63 -20.21 2.62 -10.94
N GLU A 64 -20.65 3.88 -11.02
CA GLU A 64 -21.01 4.53 -12.27
C GLU A 64 -19.80 5.08 -13.02
N GLU A 65 -18.82 5.63 -12.32
CA GLU A 65 -17.69 6.34 -12.96
C GLU A 65 -16.38 5.57 -12.92
N VAL A 66 -16.10 4.86 -11.82
CA VAL A 66 -14.76 4.30 -11.56
C VAL A 66 -14.69 2.83 -11.94
N LEU A 67 -15.66 2.02 -11.52
CA LEU A 67 -15.70 0.59 -11.79
C LEU A 67 -15.65 0.24 -13.30
N PRO A 68 -16.28 0.99 -14.23
CA PRO A 68 -16.13 0.76 -15.66
C PRO A 68 -14.68 0.93 -16.14
N GLU A 69 -13.97 1.93 -15.61
CA GLU A 69 -12.55 2.16 -15.95
C GLU A 69 -11.65 1.09 -15.33
N VAL A 70 -11.91 0.68 -14.09
CA VAL A 70 -11.19 -0.44 -13.46
C VAL A 70 -11.37 -1.73 -14.28
N ARG A 71 -12.57 -1.97 -14.83
CA ARG A 71 -12.84 -3.09 -15.74
C ARG A 71 -12.03 -3.00 -17.03
N LYS A 72 -11.90 -1.81 -17.63
CA LYS A 72 -11.04 -1.60 -18.81
C LYS A 72 -9.57 -1.88 -18.49
N ILE A 73 -9.07 -1.35 -17.38
CA ILE A 73 -7.68 -1.57 -16.93
C ILE A 73 -7.42 -3.07 -16.72
N ALA A 74 -8.33 -3.78 -16.04
CA ALA A 74 -8.21 -5.22 -15.80
C ALA A 74 -8.17 -6.01 -17.12
N ALA A 75 -9.05 -5.69 -18.07
CA ALA A 75 -9.09 -6.33 -19.39
C ALA A 75 -7.81 -6.07 -20.21
N GLU A 76 -7.28 -4.84 -20.19
CA GLU A 76 -6.02 -4.48 -20.86
C GLU A 76 -4.82 -5.23 -20.29
N ILE A 77 -4.81 -5.49 -18.98
CA ILE A 77 -3.73 -6.22 -18.30
C ILE A 77 -3.90 -7.74 -18.46
N GLY A 78 -5.11 -8.22 -18.76
CA GLY A 78 -5.44 -9.65 -18.79
C GLY A 78 -5.75 -10.24 -17.42
N THR A 79 -6.21 -9.41 -16.47
CA THR A 79 -6.61 -9.82 -15.11
C THR A 79 -8.14 -9.94 -15.04
N ALA A 80 -8.65 -11.05 -14.50
CA ALA A 80 -10.09 -11.22 -14.31
C ALA A 80 -10.64 -10.21 -13.30
N LEU A 81 -11.89 -9.76 -13.44
CA LEU A 81 -12.52 -8.85 -12.48
C LEU A 81 -13.87 -9.38 -12.01
N HIS A 82 -14.01 -9.50 -10.71
CA HIS A 82 -15.23 -9.90 -10.00
C HIS A 82 -15.72 -8.75 -9.12
N VAL A 83 -17.03 -8.51 -9.13
CA VAL A 83 -17.67 -7.52 -8.28
C VAL A 83 -18.48 -8.27 -7.23
N TRP A 84 -18.23 -7.97 -5.95
CA TRP A 84 -18.85 -8.63 -4.82
C TRP A 84 -19.76 -7.66 -4.06
N ASP A 85 -21.03 -8.03 -3.91
CA ASP A 85 -21.97 -7.29 -3.09
C ASP A 85 -21.76 -7.63 -1.61
N SER A 86 -21.16 -6.70 -0.88
CA SER A 86 -20.81 -6.90 0.52
C SER A 86 -22.04 -7.04 1.41
N ARG A 87 -23.25 -6.68 0.96
CA ARG A 87 -24.51 -6.90 1.71
C ARG A 87 -24.76 -8.37 2.01
N LEU A 88 -24.24 -9.26 1.18
CA LEU A 88 -24.29 -10.72 1.38
C LEU A 88 -23.31 -11.21 2.45
N GLY A 89 -22.40 -10.34 2.91
CA GLY A 89 -21.29 -10.61 3.80
C GLY A 89 -19.94 -10.42 3.09
N SER A 90 -18.86 -10.37 3.85
CA SER A 90 -17.51 -10.12 3.33
C SER A 90 -16.45 -10.79 4.20
N PRO A 91 -15.22 -11.00 3.67
CA PRO A 91 -14.09 -11.41 4.47
C PRO A 91 -13.84 -10.48 5.66
N GLU A 92 -13.34 -11.01 6.77
CA GLU A 92 -13.14 -10.23 8.01
C GLU A 92 -12.27 -8.97 7.79
N GLY A 93 -11.22 -9.08 6.97
CA GLY A 93 -10.35 -7.96 6.62
C GLY A 93 -10.94 -6.94 5.65
N ILE A 94 -12.20 -7.09 5.21
CA ILE A 94 -12.92 -6.11 4.39
C ILE A 94 -13.89 -5.36 5.29
N THR A 95 -13.43 -4.21 5.77
CA THR A 95 -14.16 -3.39 6.75
C THR A 95 -14.89 -2.19 6.12
N ILE A 96 -14.58 -1.86 4.87
CA ILE A 96 -15.15 -0.73 4.12
C ILE A 96 -15.36 -1.07 2.64
N THR A 97 -16.20 -0.29 1.95
CA THR A 97 -16.40 -0.32 0.48
C THR A 97 -16.31 1.09 -0.12
N PRO A 98 -15.86 1.28 -1.36
CA PRO A 98 -15.31 0.27 -2.24
C PRO A 98 -13.96 -0.25 -1.70
N SER A 99 -13.72 -1.56 -1.84
CA SER A 99 -12.42 -2.17 -1.58
C SER A 99 -11.98 -2.99 -2.79
N ILE A 100 -10.77 -2.73 -3.29
CA ILE A 100 -10.20 -3.43 -4.46
C ILE A 100 -9.10 -4.36 -3.95
N VAL A 101 -9.20 -5.63 -4.30
CA VAL A 101 -8.28 -6.67 -3.88
C VAL A 101 -7.72 -7.39 -5.09
N PHE A 102 -6.41 -7.56 -5.16
CA PHE A 102 -5.75 -8.40 -6.14
C PHE A 102 -5.41 -9.74 -5.50
N GLU A 103 -5.59 -10.85 -6.22
CA GLU A 103 -5.21 -12.17 -5.76
C GLU A 103 -4.68 -13.04 -6.92
N ASN A 104 -3.57 -13.73 -6.69
CA ASN A 104 -3.05 -14.75 -7.59
C ASN A 104 -2.36 -15.88 -6.81
N SER A 105 -1.68 -16.78 -7.51
CA SER A 105 -1.02 -17.94 -6.90
C SER A 105 0.10 -17.58 -5.92
N ARG A 106 0.62 -16.34 -5.99
CA ARG A 106 1.65 -15.83 -5.09
C ARG A 106 1.08 -15.26 -3.80
N GLY A 107 -0.15 -14.74 -3.83
CA GLY A 107 -0.81 -14.19 -2.65
C GLY A 107 -1.85 -13.14 -2.97
N ARG A 108 -2.18 -12.34 -1.95
CA ARG A 108 -3.25 -11.34 -1.99
C ARG A 108 -2.73 -9.96 -1.59
N SER A 109 -3.25 -8.92 -2.23
CA SER A 109 -2.95 -7.53 -1.92
C SER A 109 -4.24 -6.70 -1.88
N VAL A 110 -4.32 -5.77 -0.95
CA VAL A 110 -5.45 -4.82 -0.86
C VAL A 110 -4.99 -3.45 -1.34
N TYR A 111 -5.75 -2.84 -2.24
CA TYR A 111 -5.45 -1.52 -2.77
C TYR A 111 -5.54 -0.46 -1.66
N GLN A 112 -4.46 0.32 -1.52
CA GLN A 112 -4.39 1.48 -0.63
C GLN A 112 -4.10 2.74 -1.47
N GLY A 113 -5.17 3.41 -1.88
CA GLY A 113 -5.11 4.66 -2.61
C GLY A 113 -6.50 5.29 -2.74
N ARG A 114 -6.55 6.50 -3.28
CA ARG A 114 -7.81 7.11 -3.72
C ARG A 114 -8.38 6.31 -4.87
N TYR A 115 -9.62 5.84 -4.75
CA TYR A 115 -10.21 4.97 -5.76
C TYR A 115 -10.40 5.66 -7.12
N ARG A 116 -10.37 6.99 -7.18
CA ARG A 116 -10.41 7.75 -8.44
C ARG A 116 -9.07 7.86 -9.16
N ASN A 117 -7.96 7.51 -8.50
CA ASN A 117 -6.64 7.52 -9.15
C ASN A 117 -6.44 6.22 -9.95
N LEU A 118 -6.90 6.24 -11.19
CA LEU A 118 -6.87 5.12 -12.12
C LEU A 118 -5.44 4.64 -12.45
N ASP A 119 -4.48 5.57 -12.55
CA ASP A 119 -3.08 5.22 -12.79
C ASP A 119 -2.50 4.45 -11.59
N ARG A 120 -2.83 4.85 -10.37
CA ARG A 120 -2.44 4.13 -9.15
C ARG A 120 -3.09 2.76 -9.07
N ILE A 121 -4.34 2.62 -9.51
CA ILE A 121 -5.00 1.30 -9.61
C ILE A 121 -4.26 0.43 -10.63
N ARG A 122 -3.92 0.97 -11.82
CA ARG A 122 -3.14 0.26 -12.83
C ARG A 122 -1.79 -0.21 -12.29
N THR A 123 -1.03 0.67 -11.64
CA THR A 123 0.26 0.33 -11.02
C THR A 123 0.10 -0.71 -9.90
N PHE A 124 -0.95 -0.62 -9.09
CA PHE A 124 -1.26 -1.61 -8.06
C PHE A 124 -1.49 -3.00 -8.65
N ILE A 125 -2.30 -3.12 -9.71
CA ILE A 125 -2.58 -4.41 -10.37
C ILE A 125 -1.26 -4.98 -10.93
N ARG A 126 -0.49 -4.14 -11.63
CA ARG A 126 0.76 -4.55 -12.27
C ARG A 126 1.80 -5.06 -11.27
N THR A 127 2.00 -4.35 -10.15
CA THR A 127 3.00 -4.69 -9.13
C THR A 127 2.57 -5.85 -8.22
N SER A 128 1.27 -5.97 -7.94
CA SER A 128 0.75 -7.04 -7.05
C SER A 128 0.81 -8.43 -7.68
N ARG A 129 0.90 -8.55 -9.00
CA ARG A 129 1.10 -9.83 -9.71
C ARG A 129 2.36 -10.59 -9.29
N TYR A 130 3.39 -9.89 -8.82
CA TYR A 130 4.70 -10.49 -8.55
C TYR A 130 5.07 -10.49 -7.09
N VAL A 131 4.79 -9.38 -6.41
CA VAL A 131 5.02 -9.29 -4.96
C VAL A 131 3.69 -8.99 -4.29
N PRO A 132 3.08 -10.01 -3.65
CA PRO A 132 1.93 -9.77 -2.80
C PRO A 132 2.36 -8.90 -1.62
N ARG A 133 1.37 -8.30 -0.96
CA ARG A 133 1.60 -7.51 0.23
C ARG A 133 2.21 -8.39 1.34
N GLY A 134 3.08 -7.81 2.17
CA GLY A 134 3.55 -8.48 3.38
C GLY A 134 2.47 -8.49 4.47
N ASP A 135 2.59 -9.43 5.42
CA ASP A 135 1.59 -9.63 6.48
C ASP A 135 1.82 -8.77 7.73
N SER A 136 2.93 -8.02 7.79
CA SER A 136 3.25 -7.16 8.94
C SER A 136 2.29 -5.99 9.04
N LEU A 137 1.62 -5.85 10.18
CA LEU A 137 0.74 -4.74 10.48
C LEU A 137 1.50 -3.60 11.16
N ARG A 138 1.06 -2.35 10.93
CA ARG A 138 1.63 -1.18 11.63
C ARG A 138 1.06 -1.12 13.04
N GLU A 139 1.96 -1.10 14.03
CA GLU A 139 1.59 -0.80 15.41
C GLU A 139 1.57 0.72 15.63
N TRP A 140 0.56 1.19 16.35
CA TRP A 140 0.41 2.55 16.81
C TRP A 140 0.36 2.58 18.34
N SER A 141 0.99 3.58 18.96
CA SER A 141 0.93 3.79 20.41
C SER A 141 0.23 5.11 20.76
N ASN A 142 -0.59 5.10 21.83
CA ASN A 142 -1.33 6.26 22.35
C ASN A 142 -2.08 7.05 21.26
N ILE A 143 -2.85 6.31 20.47
CA ILE A 143 -3.45 6.77 19.22
C ILE A 143 -4.99 6.87 19.35
N PRO A 144 -5.62 7.96 18.91
CA PRO A 144 -7.08 8.02 18.83
C PRO A 144 -7.59 7.10 17.71
N VAL A 145 -8.55 6.25 18.06
CA VAL A 145 -9.23 5.34 17.13
C VAL A 145 -10.74 5.51 17.22
N TRP A 146 -11.38 5.76 16.09
CA TRP A 146 -12.83 5.71 15.94
C TRP A 146 -13.21 4.36 15.34
N THR A 147 -13.91 3.54 16.13
CA THR A 147 -14.48 2.26 15.68
C THR A 147 -15.92 2.48 15.24
N ASN A 148 -16.26 2.11 14.00
CA ASN A 148 -17.61 2.21 13.45
C ASN A 148 -17.90 1.00 12.56
N GLY A 149 -18.95 0.24 12.89
CA GLY A 149 -19.19 -1.06 12.26
C GLY A 149 -17.97 -1.98 12.41
N ARG A 150 -17.43 -2.46 11.29
CA ARG A 150 -16.15 -3.20 11.26
C ARG A 150 -14.94 -2.30 11.02
N ALA A 151 -15.15 -1.05 10.63
CA ALA A 151 -14.08 -0.14 10.24
C ALA A 151 -13.43 0.50 11.46
N HIS A 152 -12.12 0.71 11.36
CA HIS A 152 -11.37 1.49 12.30
C HIS A 152 -10.69 2.66 11.58
N LEU A 153 -10.88 3.83 12.16
CA LEU A 153 -10.35 5.11 11.71
C LEU A 153 -9.30 5.55 12.73
N ILE A 154 -8.10 5.85 12.27
CA ILE A 154 -6.97 6.19 13.14
C ILE A 154 -6.65 7.67 12.90
N ALA A 155 -6.46 8.44 13.97
CA ALA A 155 -6.17 9.88 13.85
C ALA A 155 -4.83 10.25 14.51
N PRO A 156 -3.69 10.15 13.80
CA PRO A 156 -2.44 10.72 14.28
C PRO A 156 -2.60 12.24 14.46
N ILE A 157 -2.32 12.72 15.68
CA ILE A 157 -2.44 14.14 16.04
C ILE A 157 -1.06 14.78 16.08
N LYS A 158 -0.92 15.93 15.43
CA LYS A 158 0.27 16.77 15.49
C LYS A 158 -0.10 18.20 15.90
N VAL A 159 0.54 18.70 16.94
CA VAL A 159 0.42 20.11 17.34
C VAL A 159 1.78 20.76 17.17
N SER A 160 1.89 21.81 16.37
CA SER A 160 3.15 22.55 16.26
C SER A 160 3.44 23.31 17.56
N SER A 161 4.71 23.68 17.75
CA SER A 161 5.09 24.60 18.82
C SER A 161 4.27 25.90 18.75
N LEU A 162 4.05 26.53 19.91
CA LEU A 162 3.35 27.81 19.96
C LEU A 162 4.17 28.88 19.23
N GLY A 163 3.60 29.47 18.19
CA GLY A 163 4.17 30.65 17.54
C GLY A 163 3.73 31.97 18.20
N GLY A 164 4.37 33.07 17.82
CA GLY A 164 3.98 34.42 18.24
C GLY A 164 4.60 34.86 19.57
N THR A 165 3.87 35.64 20.36
CA THR A 165 4.33 36.20 21.63
C THR A 165 4.18 35.19 22.76
N LEU A 166 5.28 34.50 23.09
CA LEU A 166 5.27 33.45 24.11
C LEU A 166 4.99 34.02 25.51
N PRO A 167 4.11 33.39 26.32
CA PRO A 167 3.94 33.75 27.73
C PRO A 167 5.23 33.52 28.53
N GLU A 168 5.45 34.29 29.59
CA GLU A 168 6.65 34.16 30.44
C GLU A 168 6.86 32.75 31.01
N GLU A 169 5.78 32.03 31.31
CA GLU A 169 5.80 30.66 31.85
C GLU A 169 5.76 29.57 30.76
N TYR A 170 6.04 29.89 29.49
CA TYR A 170 5.96 28.92 28.40
C TYR A 170 6.99 27.80 28.55
N CYS A 171 6.51 26.55 28.50
CA CYS A 171 7.35 25.36 28.43
C CYS A 171 6.85 24.46 27.30
N GLU A 172 7.68 24.21 26.29
CA GLU A 172 7.34 23.40 25.12
C GLU A 172 6.83 22.01 25.52
N LYS A 173 7.47 21.36 26.49
CA LYS A 173 7.07 20.01 26.93
C LYS A 173 5.67 20.00 27.54
N LEU A 174 5.38 20.95 28.44
CA LEU A 174 4.05 21.08 29.04
C LEU A 174 3.01 21.48 27.99
N TRP A 175 3.38 22.37 27.07
CA TRP A 175 2.52 22.76 25.95
C TRP A 175 2.09 21.56 25.09
N GLN A 176 3.04 20.72 24.68
CA GLN A 176 2.74 19.53 23.88
C GLN A 176 1.85 18.54 24.64
N GLN A 177 2.09 18.34 25.94
CA GLN A 177 1.27 17.46 26.78
C GLN A 177 -0.16 17.99 26.95
N ASP A 178 -0.28 19.26 27.33
CA ASP A 178 -1.56 19.93 27.58
C ASP A 178 -2.41 20.02 26.32
N THR A 179 -1.82 20.46 25.20
CA THR A 179 -2.55 20.59 23.93
C THR A 179 -2.99 19.24 23.41
N ARG A 180 -2.16 18.20 23.51
CA ARG A 180 -2.58 16.84 23.16
C ARG A 180 -3.78 16.41 23.99
N HIS A 181 -3.74 16.63 25.30
CA HIS A 181 -4.86 16.33 26.19
C HIS A 181 -6.12 17.11 25.82
N TRP A 182 -6.04 18.41 25.52
CA TRP A 182 -7.20 19.20 25.13
C TRP A 182 -7.78 18.81 23.78
N VAL A 183 -6.94 18.38 22.82
CA VAL A 183 -7.42 17.83 21.55
C VAL A 183 -8.20 16.55 21.80
N ASP A 184 -7.64 15.62 22.58
CA ASP A 184 -8.31 14.35 22.91
C ASP A 184 -9.67 14.59 23.60
N GLU A 185 -9.78 15.60 24.47
CA GLU A 185 -11.05 16.00 25.11
C GLU A 185 -12.09 16.65 24.16
N GLY A 186 -11.65 17.07 22.98
CA GLY A 186 -12.52 17.62 21.94
C GLY A 186 -13.08 16.56 21.01
N LEU A 187 -12.41 15.41 20.91
CA LEU A 187 -12.84 14.26 20.13
C LEU A 187 -13.92 13.49 20.90
N VAL A 188 -14.97 13.06 20.20
CA VAL A 188 -16.12 12.35 20.78
C VAL A 188 -16.27 10.95 20.21
N LYS A 189 -15.88 10.76 18.95
CA LYS A 189 -15.93 9.49 18.23
C LYS A 189 -14.61 8.75 18.29
N PHE A 190 -13.49 9.49 18.33
CA PHE A 190 -12.16 8.92 18.48
C PHE A 190 -11.82 8.73 19.96
N TRP A 191 -11.39 7.52 20.31
CA TRP A 191 -10.99 7.16 21.67
C TRP A 191 -9.53 6.72 21.66
N ASN A 192 -8.74 7.23 22.61
CA ASN A 192 -7.34 6.83 22.72
C ASN A 192 -7.21 5.33 23.03
N LYS A 193 -6.35 4.68 22.27
CA LYS A 193 -5.87 3.32 22.48
C LYS A 193 -4.40 3.37 22.84
N GLU A 194 -4.03 2.66 23.89
CA GLU A 194 -2.61 2.53 24.29
C GLU A 194 -1.79 1.89 23.17
N THR A 195 -2.31 0.82 22.58
CA THR A 195 -1.76 0.18 21.39
C THR A 195 -2.87 -0.14 20.39
N TYR A 196 -2.57 -0.08 19.09
CA TYR A 196 -3.49 -0.47 18.03
C TYR A 196 -2.73 -1.04 16.82
N MET A 197 -3.16 -2.19 16.33
CA MET A 197 -2.62 -2.84 15.13
C MET A 197 -3.47 -2.46 13.92
N GLN A 198 -2.89 -1.73 12.99
CA GLN A 198 -3.58 -1.23 11.80
C GLN A 198 -3.90 -2.35 10.81
N GLY A 199 -5.18 -2.56 10.52
CA GLY A 199 -5.65 -3.48 9.49
C GLY A 199 -5.47 -2.96 8.06
N SER A 200 -5.57 -3.85 7.07
CA SER A 200 -5.35 -3.53 5.65
C SER A 200 -6.33 -2.52 5.06
N THR A 201 -7.55 -2.48 5.59
CA THR A 201 -8.62 -1.57 5.13
C THR A 201 -8.91 -0.44 6.10
N ASP A 202 -8.16 -0.32 7.19
CA ASP A 202 -8.25 0.82 8.09
C ASP A 202 -7.90 2.12 7.34
N ARG A 203 -8.37 3.24 7.90
CA ARG A 203 -8.21 4.57 7.30
C ARG A 203 -7.59 5.54 8.28
N LEU A 204 -6.60 6.29 7.81
CA LEU A 204 -5.86 7.26 8.60
C LEU A 204 -6.22 8.67 8.16
N PHE A 205 -6.44 9.52 9.15
CA PHE A 205 -6.64 10.95 8.97
C PHE A 205 -5.73 11.71 9.92
N TYR A 206 -4.70 12.36 9.38
CA TYR A 206 -3.75 13.14 10.17
C TYR A 206 -4.40 14.47 10.55
N MET A 207 -4.42 14.77 11.84
CA MET A 207 -5.01 15.96 12.42
C MET A 207 -3.90 16.90 12.88
N ASP A 208 -3.69 17.97 12.12
CA ASP A 208 -2.65 18.95 12.39
C ASP A 208 -3.25 20.23 12.96
N PHE A 209 -2.59 20.78 13.99
CA PHE A 209 -2.95 22.02 14.66
C PHE A 209 -1.77 23.00 14.68
N TYR A 210 -2.04 24.25 14.31
CA TYR A 210 -1.05 25.32 14.18
C TYR A 210 -1.43 26.52 15.08
N PRO A 211 -1.00 26.50 16.35
CA PRO A 211 -1.26 27.57 17.30
C PRO A 211 -0.32 28.78 17.14
N TRP A 212 -0.88 29.98 17.26
CA TRP A 212 -0.15 31.26 17.27
C TRP A 212 -0.78 32.23 18.27
N LEU A 213 0.02 32.80 19.16
CA LEU A 213 -0.43 33.77 20.16
C LEU A 213 -0.08 35.20 19.75
N GLY A 214 -1.11 36.04 19.59
CA GLY A 214 -0.94 37.44 19.28
C GLY A 214 -0.42 38.28 20.45
N GLU A 215 0.15 39.43 20.13
CA GLU A 215 0.61 40.42 21.12
C GLU A 215 -0.52 40.93 22.02
N ASP A 216 -1.76 40.90 21.54
CA ASP A 216 -2.97 41.25 22.28
C ASP A 216 -3.46 40.14 23.23
N GLY A 217 -2.77 39.00 23.28
CA GLY A 217 -3.14 37.83 24.06
C GLY A 217 -4.24 36.97 23.43
N THR A 218 -4.58 37.20 22.16
CA THR A 218 -5.51 36.35 21.40
C THR A 218 -4.77 35.13 20.86
N LEU A 219 -5.22 33.93 21.23
CA LEU A 219 -4.75 32.68 20.63
C LEU A 219 -5.50 32.43 19.33
N HIS A 220 -4.77 32.09 18.28
CA HIS A 220 -5.25 31.61 17.00
C HIS A 220 -4.83 30.15 16.84
N VAL A 221 -5.75 29.27 16.45
CA VAL A 221 -5.47 27.87 16.13
C VAL A 221 -6.05 27.57 14.76
N SER A 222 -5.18 27.49 13.76
CA SER A 222 -5.53 26.89 12.48
C SER A 222 -5.45 25.37 12.58
N ALA A 223 -6.29 24.66 11.82
CA ALA A 223 -6.34 23.21 11.83
C ALA A 223 -6.46 22.67 10.40
N SER A 224 -5.82 21.52 10.16
CA SER A 224 -5.84 20.84 8.87
C SER A 224 -6.04 19.33 9.05
N LEU A 225 -6.85 18.73 8.18
CA LEU A 225 -7.04 17.29 8.07
C LEU A 225 -6.35 16.81 6.80
N PHE A 226 -5.44 15.84 6.92
CA PHE A 226 -4.84 15.18 5.76
C PHE A 226 -5.32 13.75 5.67
N SER A 227 -5.61 13.30 4.46
CA SER A 227 -5.84 11.89 4.17
C SER A 227 -4.52 11.14 4.12
N GLN A 228 -4.53 9.87 4.50
CA GLN A 228 -3.41 8.93 4.33
C GLN A 228 -2.88 8.86 2.89
N PHE A 229 -3.71 9.21 1.91
CA PHE A 229 -3.32 9.17 0.50
C PHE A 229 -2.62 10.43 0.03
N HIS A 230 -2.66 11.52 0.80
CA HIS A 230 -2.08 12.79 0.40
C HIS A 230 -1.68 13.67 1.60
N CYS A 231 -0.45 13.50 2.10
CA CYS A 231 0.07 14.19 3.29
C CYS A 231 0.50 15.67 3.08
N LYS A 232 0.45 16.21 1.86
CA LYS A 232 0.87 17.61 1.56
C LYS A 232 -0.26 18.61 1.36
N LYS A 233 -1.39 18.16 0.85
CA LYS A 233 -2.60 18.94 0.58
C LYS A 233 -3.70 18.39 1.47
N PRO A 234 -4.24 19.21 2.38
CA PRO A 234 -5.28 18.75 3.28
C PRO A 234 -6.59 18.51 2.53
N VAL A 235 -7.38 17.55 3.01
CA VAL A 235 -8.78 17.36 2.58
C VAL A 235 -9.71 18.36 3.27
N PHE A 236 -9.25 18.99 4.36
CA PHE A 236 -9.93 20.08 5.03
C PHE A 236 -8.91 21.00 5.71
N THR A 237 -9.11 22.32 5.64
CA THR A 237 -8.31 23.27 6.42
C THR A 237 -9.16 24.48 6.83
N THR A 238 -8.88 25.03 8.00
CA THR A 238 -9.46 26.32 8.42
C THR A 238 -8.86 27.50 7.66
N GLY A 239 -7.70 27.32 6.99
CA GLY A 239 -6.98 28.37 6.28
C GLY A 239 -6.80 29.63 7.13
N ASP A 240 -7.19 30.77 6.58
CA ASP A 240 -7.12 32.10 7.22
C ASP A 240 -8.25 32.39 8.22
N THR A 241 -9.09 31.39 8.51
CA THR A 241 -10.18 31.48 9.49
C THR A 241 -9.92 30.60 10.72
N PRO A 242 -8.84 30.87 11.49
CA PRO A 242 -8.50 30.06 12.66
C PRO A 242 -9.59 30.16 13.73
N PHE A 243 -9.66 29.13 14.57
CA PHE A 243 -10.34 29.25 15.85
C PHE A 243 -9.58 30.25 16.70
N LYS A 244 -10.27 31.27 17.22
CA LYS A 244 -9.60 32.33 17.98
C LYS A 244 -10.34 32.72 19.25
N GLY A 245 -9.58 33.20 20.23
CA GLY A 245 -10.10 33.76 21.45
C GLY A 245 -9.00 34.06 22.47
N PRO A 246 -9.34 34.69 23.61
CA PRO A 246 -8.39 35.00 24.67
C PRO A 246 -7.59 33.77 25.13
N TRP A 247 -6.29 33.92 25.41
CA TRP A 247 -5.38 32.85 25.86
C TRP A 247 -5.92 31.99 27.02
N LYS A 248 -6.68 32.59 27.95
CA LYS A 248 -7.32 31.87 29.07
C LYS A 248 -8.31 30.78 28.62
N TYR A 249 -8.81 30.85 27.38
CA TYR A 249 -9.73 29.87 26.79
C TYR A 249 -9.06 28.84 25.87
N ARG A 250 -7.72 28.77 25.84
CA ARG A 250 -6.95 27.86 24.98
C ARG A 250 -7.47 26.41 24.95
N ARG A 251 -7.77 25.81 26.11
CA ARG A 251 -8.35 24.46 26.20
C ARG A 251 -9.64 24.33 25.39
N TRP A 252 -10.55 25.29 25.52
CA TRP A 252 -11.81 25.28 24.76
C TRP A 252 -11.59 25.50 23.26
N ILE A 253 -10.64 26.34 22.88
CA ILE A 253 -10.28 26.60 21.48
C ILE A 253 -9.77 25.31 20.82
N PHE A 254 -8.84 24.59 21.46
CA PHE A 254 -8.34 23.30 20.96
C PHE A 254 -9.43 22.24 20.87
N ARG A 255 -10.30 22.13 21.89
CA ARG A 255 -11.44 21.20 21.87
C ARG A 255 -12.36 21.46 20.68
N ARG A 256 -12.63 22.74 20.36
CA ARG A 256 -13.45 23.11 19.19
C ARG A 256 -12.76 22.81 17.87
N ALA A 257 -11.46 23.08 17.78
CA ALA A 257 -10.67 22.75 16.59
C ALA A 257 -10.67 21.22 16.34
N ALA A 258 -10.46 20.43 17.39
CA ALA A 258 -10.49 18.97 17.32
C ALA A 258 -11.86 18.45 16.87
N ARG A 259 -12.94 19.00 17.43
CA ARG A 259 -14.30 18.65 17.00
C ARG A 259 -14.55 18.95 15.52
N ALA A 260 -14.06 20.09 15.03
CA ALA A 260 -14.19 20.44 13.62
C ALA A 260 -13.41 19.48 12.70
N LEU A 261 -12.22 19.03 13.10
CA LEU A 261 -11.49 18.00 12.34
C LEU A 261 -12.21 16.65 12.37
N GLU A 262 -12.80 16.25 13.51
CA GLU A 262 -13.63 15.04 13.60
C GLU A 262 -14.87 15.11 12.71
N ASP A 263 -15.54 16.27 12.64
CA ASP A 263 -16.66 16.48 11.73
C ASP A 263 -16.20 16.47 10.26
N ALA A 264 -15.01 17.03 9.97
CA ALA A 264 -14.41 16.99 8.63
C ALA A 264 -14.08 15.55 8.18
N VAL A 265 -13.65 14.65 9.08
CA VAL A 265 -13.49 13.22 8.76
C VAL A 265 -14.81 12.65 8.24
N ALA A 266 -15.93 12.92 8.92
CA ALA A 266 -17.24 12.41 8.50
C ALA A 266 -17.68 12.97 7.15
N VAL A 267 -17.36 14.23 6.84
CA VAL A 267 -17.60 14.83 5.51
C VAL A 267 -16.75 14.14 4.45
N THR A 268 -15.45 13.96 4.68
CA THR A 268 -14.55 13.28 3.73
C THR A 268 -14.97 11.84 3.48
N MET A 269 -15.47 11.12 4.49
CA MET A 269 -15.99 9.77 4.34
C MET A 269 -17.16 9.69 3.34
N ALA A 270 -18.02 10.71 3.33
CA ALA A 270 -19.20 10.77 2.46
C ALA A 270 -18.94 11.44 1.11
N ASP A 271 -17.79 12.11 0.93
CA ASP A 271 -17.45 12.86 -0.27
C ASP A 271 -16.77 11.96 -1.33
N PRO A 272 -17.42 11.73 -2.48
CA PRO A 272 -16.84 10.90 -3.53
C PRO A 272 -15.77 11.62 -4.37
N SER A 273 -15.65 12.95 -4.29
CA SER A 273 -14.98 13.79 -5.29
C SER A 273 -13.49 13.48 -5.48
N LEU A 274 -12.77 13.25 -4.38
CA LEU A 274 -11.33 12.96 -4.40
C LEU A 274 -11.03 11.46 -4.49
N GLY A 275 -12.02 10.61 -4.22
CA GLY A 275 -11.82 9.16 -4.09
C GLY A 275 -11.33 8.72 -2.70
N ASP A 276 -11.43 9.59 -1.69
CA ASP A 276 -11.14 9.29 -0.28
C ASP A 276 -12.33 8.66 0.45
N GLY A 277 -13.56 8.93 -0.03
CA GLY A 277 -14.79 8.46 0.60
C GLY A 277 -14.90 6.94 0.67
N PHE A 278 -15.69 6.47 1.64
CA PHE A 278 -15.98 5.04 1.79
C PHE A 278 -17.22 4.81 2.67
N ASP A 279 -17.79 3.65 2.46
CA ASP A 279 -18.91 3.05 3.14
C ASP A 279 -18.43 2.03 4.17
N ILE A 280 -19.00 2.06 5.38
CA ILE A 280 -18.62 1.14 6.46
C ILE A 280 -19.34 -0.19 6.34
N VAL A 281 -18.60 -1.30 6.31
CA VAL A 281 -19.21 -2.63 6.47
C VAL A 281 -19.66 -2.79 7.92
N GLU A 282 -20.93 -3.10 8.13
CA GLU A 282 -21.53 -3.16 9.47
C GLU A 282 -21.09 -4.41 10.25
N SER A 283 -21.04 -4.28 11.58
CA SER A 283 -20.61 -5.36 12.47
C SER A 283 -21.55 -6.56 12.46
N TYR A 284 -22.85 -6.34 12.19
CA TYR A 284 -23.87 -7.40 12.13
C TYR A 284 -23.87 -8.20 10.82
N MET A 285 -23.18 -7.73 9.78
CA MET A 285 -23.14 -8.41 8.50
C MET A 285 -22.38 -9.74 8.63
N CYS A 286 -22.60 -10.69 7.72
CA CYS A 286 -21.93 -11.99 7.76
C CYS A 286 -20.41 -11.87 7.52
N LYS A 287 -19.61 -12.59 8.31
CA LYS A 287 -18.16 -12.71 8.13
C LYS A 287 -17.83 -14.03 7.44
N PHE A 288 -17.08 -13.96 6.36
CA PHE A 288 -16.62 -15.15 5.63
C PHE A 288 -15.12 -15.30 5.68
N ARG A 289 -14.64 -16.51 5.41
CA ARG A 289 -13.23 -16.72 5.04
C ARG A 289 -13.06 -16.44 3.56
N TRP A 290 -11.86 -16.04 3.17
CA TRP A 290 -11.52 -15.87 1.75
C TRP A 290 -11.83 -17.12 0.91
N ALA A 291 -11.54 -18.31 1.43
CA ALA A 291 -11.83 -19.58 0.75
C ALA A 291 -13.32 -19.88 0.54
N ALA A 292 -14.22 -19.16 1.22
CA ALA A 292 -15.67 -19.29 1.02
C ALA A 292 -16.16 -18.47 -0.19
N LEU A 293 -15.34 -17.54 -0.70
CA LEU A 293 -15.58 -16.95 -2.01
C LEU A 293 -15.31 -18.05 -3.04
N ALA A 294 -16.30 -18.47 -3.83
CA ALA A 294 -16.13 -19.53 -4.84
C ALA A 294 -15.34 -19.04 -6.07
N MET A 295 -14.16 -18.49 -5.81
CA MET A 295 -13.24 -17.85 -6.75
C MET A 295 -11.81 -18.38 -6.51
N PRO A 296 -11.55 -19.70 -6.67
CA PRO A 296 -10.25 -20.27 -6.38
C PRO A 296 -9.20 -19.75 -7.38
N VAL A 297 -8.00 -19.45 -6.89
CA VAL A 297 -6.84 -19.27 -7.76
C VAL A 297 -6.16 -20.64 -7.95
N PRO A 298 -5.99 -21.11 -9.19
CA PRO A 298 -5.31 -22.37 -9.44
C PRO A 298 -3.84 -22.28 -9.02
N ALA A 299 -3.24 -23.44 -8.71
CA ALA A 299 -1.80 -23.52 -8.55
C ALA A 299 -1.09 -23.13 -9.86
N PRO A 300 0.14 -22.59 -9.80
CA PRO A 300 0.94 -22.36 -11.00
C PRO A 300 1.07 -23.67 -11.80
N ALA A 301 0.92 -23.60 -13.11
CA ALA A 301 1.14 -24.76 -13.96
C ALA A 301 2.63 -25.15 -13.90
N GLU A 302 2.95 -26.45 -13.77
CA GLU A 302 4.31 -26.91 -14.02
C GLU A 302 4.63 -26.67 -15.50
N ASN A 303 5.77 -26.01 -15.76
CA ASN A 303 6.22 -25.77 -17.13
C ASN A 303 6.45 -27.12 -17.83
N ALA A 304 5.59 -27.45 -18.79
CA ALA A 304 5.78 -28.63 -19.62
C ALA A 304 7.06 -28.47 -20.46
N PRO A 305 7.89 -29.52 -20.61
CA PRO A 305 9.05 -29.47 -21.49
C PRO A 305 8.63 -29.12 -22.93
N LEU A 306 9.32 -28.17 -23.55
CA LEU A 306 9.09 -27.83 -24.95
C LEU A 306 9.44 -29.03 -25.84
N ALA A 307 8.49 -29.45 -26.69
CA ALA A 307 8.68 -30.57 -27.62
C ALA A 307 9.79 -30.29 -28.66
N VAL A 308 9.97 -29.02 -29.06
CA VAL A 308 11.07 -28.55 -29.91
C VAL A 308 11.50 -27.16 -29.42
N ALA A 309 12.72 -27.05 -28.93
CA ALA A 309 13.26 -25.79 -28.40
C ALA A 309 14.21 -25.11 -29.41
N PRO A 310 14.05 -23.79 -29.69
CA PRO A 310 14.97 -23.08 -30.57
C PRO A 310 16.36 -22.96 -29.94
N LYS A 311 17.41 -22.85 -30.77
CA LYS A 311 18.78 -22.68 -30.29
C LYS A 311 18.90 -21.38 -29.48
N LEU A 312 19.47 -21.47 -28.29
CA LEU A 312 19.73 -20.31 -27.43
C LEU A 312 20.84 -19.42 -28.04
N PRO A 313 20.63 -18.10 -28.12
CA PRO A 313 21.67 -17.14 -28.51
C PRO A 313 22.63 -16.87 -27.35
N THR A 314 23.76 -16.23 -27.64
CA THR A 314 24.73 -15.84 -26.61
C THR A 314 24.59 -14.38 -26.19
N SER A 315 23.83 -13.56 -26.93
CA SER A 315 23.62 -12.15 -26.65
C SER A 315 22.12 -11.82 -26.62
N TYR A 316 21.75 -11.01 -25.65
CA TYR A 316 20.37 -10.65 -25.38
C TYR A 316 20.23 -9.16 -25.05
N ARG A 317 19.06 -8.60 -25.35
CA ARG A 317 18.67 -7.23 -24.97
C ARG A 317 17.36 -7.24 -24.20
N VAL A 318 17.19 -6.31 -23.28
CA VAL A 318 15.90 -6.14 -22.57
C VAL A 318 14.77 -6.02 -23.59
N ALA A 319 13.77 -6.88 -23.45
CA ALA A 319 12.56 -6.87 -24.24
C ALA A 319 11.66 -5.73 -23.75
N ASN A 320 11.15 -4.93 -24.67
CA ASN A 320 10.20 -3.86 -24.34
C ASN A 320 8.83 -4.23 -24.91
N SER A 321 7.87 -4.43 -24.03
CA SER A 321 6.46 -4.61 -24.39
C SER A 321 5.58 -4.10 -23.26
N SER A 322 4.49 -3.42 -23.61
CA SER A 322 3.48 -2.91 -22.66
C SER A 322 2.78 -4.03 -21.90
N ASN A 323 2.70 -5.22 -22.50
CA ASN A 323 2.01 -6.37 -21.92
C ASN A 323 2.91 -7.14 -20.94
N LEU A 324 4.21 -6.83 -20.92
CA LEU A 324 5.08 -7.41 -19.93
C LEU A 324 4.74 -6.82 -18.54
N PRO A 325 4.84 -7.68 -17.52
CA PRO A 325 4.97 -7.27 -16.13
C PRO A 325 5.95 -6.11 -15.90
N PRO A 326 5.84 -5.41 -14.77
CA PRO A 326 6.92 -4.58 -14.27
C PRO A 326 8.24 -5.38 -14.28
N GLN A 327 9.24 -4.93 -15.04
CA GLN A 327 10.54 -5.61 -15.10
C GLN A 327 11.44 -5.25 -13.93
N VAL A 328 11.23 -4.06 -13.36
CA VAL A 328 11.84 -3.60 -12.12
C VAL A 328 10.75 -2.88 -11.34
N GLN A 329 10.52 -3.32 -10.12
CA GLN A 329 9.59 -2.68 -9.18
C GLN A 329 10.29 -2.40 -7.86
N PHE A 330 9.71 -1.48 -7.09
CA PHE A 330 10.20 -1.11 -5.78
C PHE A 330 9.04 -0.94 -4.81
N ALA A 331 9.29 -1.24 -3.54
CA ALA A 331 8.35 -1.01 -2.46
C ALA A 331 9.09 -0.80 -1.14
N PHE A 332 8.50 -0.03 -0.23
CA PHE A 332 8.91 -0.13 1.17
C PHE A 332 8.44 -1.49 1.73
N PRO A 333 9.13 -2.07 2.73
CA PRO A 333 8.62 -3.25 3.42
C PRO A 333 7.28 -3.00 4.10
N ALA A 334 6.52 -4.07 4.36
CA ALA A 334 5.36 -4.00 5.24
C ALA A 334 5.79 -3.46 6.61
N PRO A 335 5.05 -2.50 7.20
CA PRO A 335 3.68 -2.14 6.88
C PRO A 335 3.52 -0.96 5.88
N LEU A 336 4.61 -0.49 5.28
CA LEU A 336 4.65 0.69 4.41
C LEU A 336 4.54 0.36 2.92
N ASP A 337 4.41 -0.92 2.57
CA ASP A 337 4.33 -1.50 1.23
C ASP A 337 3.15 -1.05 0.35
N GLY A 338 2.25 -0.22 0.88
CA GLY A 338 1.34 0.62 0.08
C GLY A 338 2.08 1.68 -0.76
N HIS A 339 3.31 2.03 -0.37
CA HIS A 339 4.24 2.85 -1.14
C HIS A 339 5.06 1.95 -2.05
N ARG A 340 4.49 1.66 -3.22
CA ARG A 340 5.13 0.82 -4.24
C ARG A 340 5.01 1.43 -5.63
N GLY A 341 5.92 1.06 -6.50
CA GLY A 341 5.95 1.53 -7.87
C GLY A 341 6.76 0.64 -8.80
N GLU A 342 6.82 1.06 -10.06
CA GLU A 342 7.59 0.39 -11.11
C GLU A 342 8.50 1.37 -11.85
N ALA A 343 9.58 0.82 -12.41
CA ALA A 343 10.38 1.54 -13.38
C ALA A 343 9.87 1.31 -14.80
N GLN A 344 9.51 2.39 -15.48
CA GLN A 344 9.27 2.36 -16.92
C GLN A 344 10.54 2.73 -17.67
N GLY A 345 10.70 2.24 -18.91
CA GLY A 345 11.91 2.50 -19.70
C GLY A 345 13.13 1.69 -19.27
N VAL A 346 12.91 0.45 -18.80
CA VAL A 346 14.00 -0.50 -18.52
C VAL A 346 14.74 -0.83 -19.83
N SER A 347 16.06 -0.83 -19.77
CA SER A 347 16.92 -1.16 -20.89
C SER A 347 18.13 -1.94 -20.39
N GLY A 348 18.81 -2.66 -21.28
CA GLY A 348 19.93 -3.46 -20.86
C GLY A 348 20.35 -4.52 -21.85
N THR A 349 21.43 -5.20 -21.48
CA THR A 349 22.03 -6.30 -22.26
C THR A 349 22.46 -7.41 -21.31
N LEU A 350 22.35 -8.65 -21.77
CA LEU A 350 22.93 -9.81 -21.11
C LEU A 350 23.72 -10.59 -22.17
N ASN A 351 24.95 -10.96 -21.84
CA ASN A 351 25.83 -11.74 -22.70
C ASN A 351 26.24 -13.00 -21.94
N ILE A 352 26.05 -14.16 -22.56
CA ILE A 352 26.37 -15.49 -22.01
C ILE A 352 27.28 -16.21 -23.02
N PRO A 353 28.61 -15.94 -23.01
CA PRO A 353 29.54 -16.52 -23.95
C PRO A 353 29.52 -18.05 -23.94
N GLY A 354 29.29 -18.67 -25.10
CA GLY A 354 29.22 -20.12 -25.22
C GLY A 354 28.12 -20.77 -24.39
N LEU A 355 27.11 -20.00 -23.94
CA LEU A 355 26.06 -20.41 -23.01
C LEU A 355 26.57 -20.85 -21.62
N ASP A 356 27.81 -20.43 -21.27
CA ASP A 356 28.38 -20.62 -19.93
C ASP A 356 27.97 -19.45 -19.02
N ILE A 357 27.03 -19.71 -18.10
CA ILE A 357 26.52 -18.71 -17.15
C ILE A 357 27.65 -18.11 -16.32
N ASN A 358 28.70 -18.88 -16.01
CA ASN A 358 29.81 -18.41 -15.17
C ASN A 358 30.70 -17.37 -15.87
N LYS A 359 30.52 -17.19 -17.20
CA LYS A 359 31.17 -16.15 -18.00
C LYS A 359 30.22 -15.02 -18.38
N ALA A 360 28.98 -15.05 -17.88
CA ALA A 360 27.98 -14.09 -18.28
C ALA A 360 28.20 -12.72 -17.62
N SER A 361 27.83 -11.67 -18.35
CA SER A 361 27.91 -10.28 -17.91
C SER A 361 26.78 -9.48 -18.53
N GLY A 362 26.46 -8.34 -17.94
CA GLY A 362 25.34 -7.55 -18.42
C GLY A 362 25.13 -6.25 -17.68
N ILE A 363 24.08 -5.55 -18.07
CA ILE A 363 23.65 -4.33 -17.39
C ILE A 363 22.15 -4.20 -17.52
N ILE A 364 21.50 -3.82 -16.42
CA ILE A 364 20.12 -3.32 -16.40
C ILE A 364 20.19 -1.85 -16.05
N THR A 365 19.48 -1.02 -16.79
CA THR A 365 19.39 0.42 -16.60
C THR A 365 17.94 0.84 -16.61
N VAL A 366 17.56 1.67 -15.64
CA VAL A 366 16.23 2.26 -15.55
C VAL A 366 16.31 3.77 -15.78
N ASP A 367 15.29 4.31 -16.44
CA ASP A 367 15.09 5.75 -16.56
C ASP A 367 14.41 6.28 -15.30
N VAL A 368 15.16 7.03 -14.49
CA VAL A 368 14.67 7.56 -13.22
C VAL A 368 13.52 8.56 -13.44
N GLY A 369 13.54 9.27 -14.58
CA GLY A 369 12.49 10.21 -14.95
C GLY A 369 11.14 9.55 -15.27
N ARG A 370 11.12 8.22 -15.43
CA ARG A 370 9.95 7.41 -15.78
C ARG A 370 9.52 6.44 -14.67
N LEU A 371 10.09 6.54 -13.47
CA LEU A 371 9.62 5.78 -12.31
C LEU A 371 8.23 6.23 -11.91
N THR A 372 7.30 5.31 -11.68
CA THR A 372 5.93 5.67 -11.30
C THR A 372 5.40 4.82 -10.16
N MET A 373 4.69 5.47 -9.24
CA MET A 373 3.84 4.86 -8.21
C MET A 373 2.35 4.96 -8.62
N GLY A 374 2.08 5.37 -9.86
CA GLY A 374 0.76 5.65 -10.39
C GLY A 374 0.10 6.91 -9.81
N ASP A 375 0.89 7.80 -9.20
CA ASP A 375 0.41 9.06 -8.66
C ASP A 375 1.33 10.19 -9.12
N SER A 376 0.86 11.05 -10.00
CA SER A 376 1.70 12.04 -10.69
C SER A 376 2.34 13.06 -9.74
N GLU A 377 1.68 13.39 -8.63
CA GLU A 377 2.23 14.29 -7.63
C GLU A 377 3.32 13.58 -6.81
N LEU A 378 3.08 12.34 -6.40
CA LEU A 378 4.08 11.54 -5.69
C LEU A 378 5.29 11.24 -6.59
N ASP A 379 5.04 10.91 -7.86
CA ASP A 379 6.04 10.70 -8.90
C ASP A 379 6.94 11.93 -9.05
N ALA A 380 6.36 13.13 -9.12
CA ALA A 380 7.13 14.37 -9.19
C ALA A 380 8.00 14.59 -7.94
N VAL A 381 7.51 14.21 -6.76
CA VAL A 381 8.25 14.31 -5.50
C VAL A 381 9.45 13.36 -5.49
N ILE A 382 9.25 12.06 -5.79
CA ILE A 382 10.33 11.05 -5.74
C ILE A 382 11.40 11.29 -6.81
N ARG A 383 11.03 11.87 -7.96
CA ARG A 383 11.97 12.26 -9.03
C ARG A 383 12.71 13.56 -8.72
N GLY A 384 12.25 14.33 -7.73
CA GLY A 384 12.84 15.61 -7.34
C GLY A 384 14.22 15.49 -6.68
N SER A 385 14.90 16.64 -6.56
CA SER A 385 16.30 16.72 -6.07
C SER A 385 16.51 16.20 -4.66
N LEU A 386 15.50 16.32 -3.79
CA LEU A 386 15.56 15.80 -2.43
C LEU A 386 15.67 14.26 -2.40
N TYR A 387 15.01 13.58 -3.35
CA TYR A 387 14.95 12.13 -3.43
C TYR A 387 15.93 11.62 -4.49
N LEU A 388 15.47 11.23 -5.69
CA LEU A 388 16.32 10.57 -6.68
C LEU A 388 17.11 11.54 -7.57
N ASP A 389 16.77 12.83 -7.55
CA ASP A 389 17.36 13.87 -8.40
C ASP A 389 17.47 13.46 -9.87
N ALA A 390 16.33 13.09 -10.47
CA ALA A 390 16.26 12.53 -11.81
C ALA A 390 16.85 13.45 -12.89
N LYS A 391 16.91 14.77 -12.63
CA LYS A 391 17.51 15.74 -13.56
C LYS A 391 19.03 15.60 -13.62
N THR A 392 19.69 15.46 -12.47
CA THR A 392 21.15 15.29 -12.38
C THR A 392 21.57 13.83 -12.56
N HIS A 393 20.73 12.90 -12.13
CA HIS A 393 20.95 11.47 -12.14
C HIS A 393 19.82 10.75 -12.88
N PRO A 394 19.73 10.89 -14.22
CA PRO A 394 18.60 10.37 -15.01
C PRO A 394 18.54 8.85 -15.10
N LYS A 395 19.57 8.14 -14.62
CA LYS A 395 19.69 6.69 -14.70
C LYS A 395 20.07 6.10 -13.36
N ALA A 396 19.44 4.98 -13.03
CA ALA A 396 19.94 4.02 -12.07
C ALA A 396 20.26 2.72 -12.80
N SER A 397 21.23 1.95 -12.33
CA SER A 397 21.69 0.76 -13.04
C SER A 397 22.25 -0.31 -12.12
N PHE A 398 22.21 -1.55 -12.59
CA PHE A 398 22.96 -2.67 -12.03
C PHE A 398 23.83 -3.27 -13.12
N ALA A 399 25.15 -3.08 -13.00
CA ALA A 399 26.15 -3.64 -13.90
C ALA A 399 26.62 -4.98 -13.36
N ILE A 400 26.21 -6.07 -14.01
CA ILE A 400 26.52 -7.44 -13.64
C ILE A 400 27.94 -7.77 -14.11
N LYS A 401 28.82 -8.05 -13.17
CA LYS A 401 30.23 -8.38 -13.44
C LYS A 401 30.44 -9.88 -13.59
N SER A 402 29.75 -10.67 -12.77
CA SER A 402 29.84 -12.13 -12.77
C SER A 402 28.54 -12.74 -12.30
N LEU A 403 28.27 -13.94 -12.80
CA LEU A 403 27.25 -14.83 -12.28
C LEU A 403 27.89 -16.16 -11.91
N VAL A 404 27.33 -16.85 -10.92
CA VAL A 404 27.72 -18.20 -10.53
C VAL A 404 26.49 -19.10 -10.58
N ALA A 405 26.60 -20.22 -11.30
CA ALA A 405 25.55 -21.24 -11.38
C ALA A 405 26.13 -22.65 -11.50
N GLU A 406 25.48 -23.61 -10.87
CA GLU A 406 25.87 -25.02 -10.91
C GLU A 406 25.28 -25.76 -12.13
N GLN A 407 24.17 -25.25 -12.67
CA GLN A 407 23.40 -25.90 -13.73
C GLN A 407 23.46 -25.08 -15.03
N PRO A 408 23.41 -25.74 -16.21
CA PRO A 408 23.38 -25.04 -17.49
C PRO A 408 22.02 -24.39 -17.74
N LEU A 409 22.02 -23.30 -18.51
CA LEU A 409 20.79 -22.62 -18.94
C LEU A 409 19.94 -23.55 -19.82
N THR A 410 18.75 -23.88 -19.35
CA THR A 410 17.82 -24.83 -20.00
C THR A 410 16.42 -24.25 -20.04
N TYR A 411 15.66 -24.57 -21.10
CA TYR A 411 14.29 -24.06 -21.25
C TYR A 411 13.35 -24.57 -20.16
N GLY A 412 12.54 -23.66 -19.62
CA GLY A 412 11.51 -23.95 -18.62
C GLY A 412 12.05 -24.35 -17.25
N VAL A 413 13.38 -24.30 -17.05
CA VAL A 413 14.04 -24.62 -15.78
C VAL A 413 14.61 -23.34 -15.20
N GLN A 414 14.20 -23.03 -13.97
CA GLN A 414 14.81 -21.96 -13.19
C GLN A 414 16.15 -22.44 -12.63
N VAL A 415 17.22 -21.83 -13.12
CA VAL A 415 18.60 -22.08 -12.68
C VAL A 415 18.92 -21.10 -11.55
N PRO A 416 19.14 -21.57 -10.31
CA PRO A 416 19.61 -20.73 -9.21
C PRO A 416 20.97 -20.12 -9.55
N THR A 417 21.11 -18.82 -9.32
CA THR A 417 22.32 -18.05 -9.64
C THR A 417 22.66 -17.07 -8.53
N GLU A 418 23.95 -16.88 -8.28
CA GLU A 418 24.45 -15.74 -7.50
C GLU A 418 25.07 -14.71 -8.45
N MET A 419 24.69 -13.44 -8.33
CA MET A 419 25.12 -12.37 -9.22
C MET A 419 25.89 -11.30 -8.45
N SER A 420 27.13 -11.01 -8.86
CA SER A 420 27.91 -9.91 -8.29
C SER A 420 28.01 -8.76 -9.28
N GLY A 421 27.80 -7.53 -8.80
CA GLY A 421 27.77 -6.35 -9.66
C GLY A 421 27.84 -5.03 -8.92
N THR A 422 27.83 -3.95 -9.70
CA THR A 422 27.75 -2.58 -9.16
C THR A 422 26.34 -2.05 -9.36
N PHE A 423 25.62 -1.79 -8.27
CA PHE A 423 24.38 -1.01 -8.29
C PHE A 423 24.71 0.48 -8.19
N THR A 424 24.12 1.32 -9.03
CA THR A 424 24.26 2.77 -8.99
C THR A 424 22.90 3.43 -8.91
N MET A 425 22.67 4.22 -7.87
CA MET A 425 21.45 5.02 -7.69
C MET A 425 21.83 6.41 -7.19
N LYS A 426 21.16 7.45 -7.70
CA LYS A 426 21.45 8.86 -7.37
C LYS A 426 22.96 9.18 -7.46
N GLY A 427 23.62 8.66 -8.49
CA GLY A 427 25.06 8.84 -8.71
C GLY A 427 26.00 8.11 -7.74
N LYS A 428 25.49 7.34 -6.78
CA LYS A 428 26.29 6.61 -5.80
C LYS A 428 26.38 5.11 -6.13
N PRO A 429 27.59 4.55 -6.28
CA PRO A 429 27.79 3.12 -6.54
C PRO A 429 27.89 2.30 -5.25
N SER A 430 27.31 1.09 -5.28
CA SER A 430 27.39 0.06 -4.23
C SER A 430 27.72 -1.29 -4.88
N GLN A 431 28.65 -2.06 -4.28
CA GLN A 431 28.90 -3.43 -4.71
C GLN A 431 27.87 -4.35 -4.05
N LEU A 432 27.14 -5.13 -4.85
CA LEU A 432 26.14 -6.07 -4.35
C LEU A 432 26.46 -7.48 -4.86
N THR A 433 26.12 -8.47 -4.03
CA THR A 433 26.04 -9.88 -4.41
C THR A 433 24.62 -10.33 -4.11
N LEU A 434 23.90 -10.75 -5.16
CA LEU A 434 22.45 -10.96 -5.13
C LEU A 434 22.11 -12.39 -5.51
N PRO A 435 21.29 -13.10 -4.71
CA PRO A 435 20.70 -14.36 -5.16
C PRO A 435 19.65 -14.09 -6.24
N GLY A 436 19.45 -15.05 -7.13
CA GLY A 436 18.45 -14.94 -8.17
C GLY A 436 18.30 -16.22 -8.98
N PHE A 437 17.56 -16.11 -10.07
CA PHE A 437 17.31 -17.19 -11.00
C PHE A 437 17.44 -16.71 -12.45
N LEU A 438 17.97 -17.58 -13.30
CA LEU A 438 17.90 -17.47 -14.75
C LEU A 438 17.00 -18.56 -15.32
N GLU A 439 16.11 -18.20 -16.24
CA GLU A 439 15.25 -19.15 -16.92
C GLU A 439 15.25 -18.85 -18.42
N ALA A 440 15.53 -19.86 -19.24
CA ALA A 440 15.32 -19.74 -20.68
C ALA A 440 13.86 -20.00 -21.01
N VAL A 441 13.26 -19.13 -21.82
CA VAL A 441 11.86 -19.20 -22.24
C VAL A 441 11.73 -18.94 -23.73
N VAL A 442 10.62 -19.37 -24.31
CA VAL A 442 10.21 -18.98 -25.66
C VAL A 442 9.11 -17.94 -25.51
N MET A 443 9.34 -16.73 -26.02
CA MET A 443 8.32 -15.67 -26.03
C MET A 443 7.18 -16.04 -26.97
N GLU A 444 6.01 -15.40 -26.83
CA GLU A 444 4.84 -15.63 -27.70
C GLU A 444 5.14 -15.48 -29.19
N ASN A 445 6.11 -14.63 -29.55
CA ASN A 445 6.57 -14.45 -30.93
C ASN A 445 7.53 -15.55 -31.42
N GLY A 446 7.71 -16.63 -30.66
CA GLY A 446 8.57 -17.77 -30.96
C GLY A 446 10.07 -17.53 -30.74
N LYS A 447 10.49 -16.34 -30.32
CA LYS A 447 11.91 -16.04 -30.12
C LYS A 447 12.39 -16.49 -28.74
N PRO A 448 13.65 -16.98 -28.64
CA PRO A 448 14.26 -17.31 -27.36
C PRO A 448 14.48 -16.05 -26.52
N ALA A 449 14.25 -16.17 -25.23
CA ALA A 449 14.54 -15.14 -24.23
C ALA A 449 15.08 -15.77 -22.94
N VAL A 450 15.68 -14.93 -22.11
CA VAL A 450 16.11 -15.28 -20.76
C VAL A 450 15.41 -14.34 -19.79
N ILE A 451 14.76 -14.91 -18.77
CA ILE A 451 14.20 -14.17 -17.65
C ILE A 451 15.24 -14.19 -16.53
N LEU A 452 15.60 -13.01 -16.04
CA LEU A 452 16.41 -12.84 -14.84
C LEU A 452 15.51 -12.35 -13.71
N THR A 453 15.47 -13.14 -12.63
CA THR A 453 14.69 -12.83 -11.43
C THR A 453 15.63 -12.66 -10.23
N SER A 454 15.49 -11.57 -9.48
CA SER A 454 16.27 -11.31 -8.26
C SER A 454 15.58 -10.25 -7.42
N GLY A 455 15.94 -10.15 -6.14
CA GLY A 455 15.46 -9.10 -5.25
C GLY A 455 16.54 -8.70 -4.26
N PHE A 456 16.49 -7.45 -3.81
CA PHE A 456 17.42 -6.91 -2.83
C PHE A 456 16.87 -5.65 -2.17
N ASP A 457 17.38 -5.36 -0.98
CA ASP A 457 16.98 -4.19 -0.22
C ASP A 457 18.12 -3.18 -0.16
N VAL A 458 17.79 -1.90 -0.07
CA VAL A 458 18.77 -0.84 0.16
C VAL A 458 18.36 0.03 1.33
N ASN A 459 19.36 0.58 2.03
CA ASN A 459 19.15 1.62 3.02
C ASN A 459 19.19 3.00 2.32
N LEU A 460 18.10 3.76 2.41
CA LEU A 460 17.97 5.08 1.79
C LEU A 460 19.02 6.09 2.29
N ASN A 461 19.53 5.92 3.52
CA ASN A 461 20.58 6.78 4.07
C ASN A 461 21.89 6.72 3.28
N ASP A 462 22.24 5.54 2.74
CA ASP A 462 23.44 5.37 1.91
C ASP A 462 23.39 6.28 0.68
N TYR A 463 22.18 6.58 0.21
CA TYR A 463 21.89 7.43 -0.93
C TYR A 463 21.55 8.88 -0.53
N GLY A 464 21.55 9.22 0.76
CA GLY A 464 21.15 10.54 1.24
C GLY A 464 19.72 10.87 0.83
N ILE A 465 18.84 9.88 0.94
CA ILE A 465 17.40 10.01 0.70
C ILE A 465 16.71 9.99 2.08
N PRO A 466 15.84 10.96 2.40
CA PRO A 466 15.14 10.97 3.68
C PRO A 466 14.17 9.78 3.79
N PRO A 467 13.89 9.29 5.02
CA PRO A 467 12.95 8.19 5.23
C PRO A 467 11.51 8.56 4.84
N ALA A 468 10.70 7.54 4.62
CA ALA A 468 9.25 7.68 4.57
C ALA A 468 8.66 7.96 5.96
N ASP A 469 7.39 8.38 6.02
CA ASP A 469 6.64 8.36 7.28
C ASP A 469 6.31 6.91 7.65
N GLY A 470 6.75 6.46 8.83
CA GLY A 470 6.55 5.09 9.28
C GLY A 470 7.56 4.62 10.32
N PRO A 471 7.43 3.36 10.77
CA PRO A 471 8.34 2.76 11.74
C PRO A 471 9.74 2.54 11.15
N GLU A 472 10.74 2.58 12.02
CA GLU A 472 12.08 2.06 11.70
C GLU A 472 12.13 0.55 11.98
N PRO A 473 12.89 -0.23 11.19
CA PRO A 473 13.76 0.21 10.09
C PRO A 473 13.05 0.36 8.73
N GLU A 474 11.77 -0.02 8.61
CA GLU A 474 11.08 -0.14 7.33
C GLU A 474 11.02 1.19 6.56
N ASN A 475 10.92 2.32 7.25
CA ASN A 475 10.89 3.66 6.65
C ASN A 475 12.22 4.09 5.97
N HIS A 476 13.34 3.41 6.25
CA HIS A 476 14.64 3.62 5.60
C HIS A 476 14.98 2.54 4.58
N THR A 477 14.20 1.46 4.52
CA THR A 477 14.46 0.32 3.65
C THR A 477 13.62 0.41 2.39
N LEU A 478 14.25 0.22 1.24
CA LEU A 478 13.55 0.10 -0.03
C LEU A 478 13.91 -1.23 -0.71
N ASN A 479 12.88 -2.03 -0.96
CA ASN A 479 13.00 -3.33 -1.59
C ASN A 479 12.90 -3.14 -3.11
N PHE A 480 13.75 -3.83 -3.85
CA PHE A 480 13.71 -3.93 -5.29
C PHE A 480 13.45 -5.36 -5.71
N ASP A 481 12.49 -5.55 -6.61
CA ASP A 481 12.31 -6.82 -7.32
C ASP A 481 12.58 -6.62 -8.80
N ILE A 482 13.43 -7.48 -9.33
CA ILE A 482 13.83 -7.52 -10.72
C ILE A 482 13.23 -8.79 -11.31
N ARG A 483 12.46 -8.64 -12.39
CA ARG A 483 12.03 -9.73 -13.28
C ARG A 483 12.17 -9.26 -14.72
N THR A 484 13.41 -9.15 -15.17
CA THR A 484 13.76 -8.58 -16.47
C THR A 484 13.78 -9.66 -17.54
N VAL A 485 13.11 -9.41 -18.66
CA VAL A 485 13.08 -10.31 -19.82
C VAL A 485 14.10 -9.82 -20.84
N PHE A 486 15.07 -10.66 -21.18
CA PHE A 486 16.06 -10.39 -22.20
C PHE A 486 15.78 -11.22 -23.46
N ALA A 487 15.39 -10.57 -24.55
CA ALA A 487 15.17 -11.19 -25.84
C ALA A 487 16.49 -11.47 -26.58
N GLY A 488 16.60 -12.64 -27.19
CA GLY A 488 17.73 -13.04 -28.01
C GLY A 488 17.98 -12.10 -29.20
N GLN A 489 19.26 -11.86 -29.51
CA GLN A 489 19.71 -11.07 -30.66
C GLN A 489 20.07 -11.93 -31.86
#